data_AF-A0A7C6T9U3-F1
#
_entry.id   AF-A0A7C6T9U3-F1
#
_cell.length_a   1.000
_cell.length_b   1.000
_cell.length_c   1.000
_cell.angle_alpha   90.00
_cell.angle_beta   90.00
_cell.angle_gamma   90.00
#
_symmetry.space_group_name_H-M   'P 1'
#
loop_
_entity.id
_entity.type
_entity.pdbx_description
1 polymer ?
#
loop_
_entity_poly.entity_id
_entity_poly.type
_entity_poly.pdbx_seq_one_letter_code
_entity_poly.pdbx_strand_id
1 'polypeptide(L)'
;MEREYDVVVVGAGAAGIGAAVGAARNGARTLLVESESAPGGDLVTGLPILGACNARGEWVAGGVLRDLLERVDALGGYIGPVCDWRAVHGVCVDPEALRLVLAAALRESGVRLLLSAIAAGVDVSEGTITGVRVVTRSGQHDVRARYLVDATGDASLCALAGAPVCAGDGQDHFQPLSLVFRVAGVDFEALLNFAEENPGEFLLAESPVMPTDPRECARRLRERGYPYLALSASGSLLGRRIGDGSLFPCTAFFLTPTSLAKRELCVNATRLADVDATDPEQRSKAYGSLAAQAEAALHFMKAELPGCREIVLSAVAHRVGVRETRRIHGEQTLNTEAVIEGQDAP
;
A
#
# COMPACT_ATOMS: atom_id res chain seq x y z
N MET A 1 -24.13 -12.05 -17.14
CA MET A 1 -23.88 -10.90 -16.23
C MET A 1 -25.06 -9.97 -16.37
N GLU A 2 -25.58 -9.42 -15.28
CA GLU A 2 -26.56 -8.33 -15.38
C GLU A 2 -25.92 -7.12 -16.08
N ARG A 3 -26.72 -6.35 -16.80
CA ARG A 3 -26.24 -5.23 -17.62
C ARG A 3 -26.40 -3.86 -16.95
N GLU A 4 -27.10 -3.78 -15.82
CA GLU A 4 -27.41 -2.50 -15.18
C GLU A 4 -27.21 -2.59 -13.67
N TYR A 5 -26.43 -1.66 -13.12
CA TYR A 5 -26.15 -1.54 -11.69
C TYR A 5 -26.40 -0.10 -11.24
N ASP A 6 -26.63 0.09 -9.94
CA ASP A 6 -26.78 1.43 -9.39
C ASP A 6 -25.40 2.08 -9.22
N VAL A 7 -24.41 1.30 -8.77
CA VAL A 7 -23.02 1.74 -8.60
C VAL A 7 -22.08 0.72 -9.24
N VAL A 8 -21.15 1.17 -10.08
CA VAL A 8 -20.02 0.36 -10.54
C VAL A 8 -18.72 0.98 -10.02
N VAL A 9 -17.93 0.19 -9.32
CA VAL A 9 -16.61 0.56 -8.80
C VAL A 9 -15.55 -0.19 -9.60
N VAL A 10 -14.51 0.49 -10.08
CA VAL A 10 -13.42 -0.16 -10.82
C VAL A 10 -12.12 -0.02 -10.04
N GLY A 11 -11.49 -1.15 -9.73
CA GLY A 11 -10.33 -1.29 -8.86
C GLY A 11 -10.76 -1.75 -7.46
N ALA A 12 -10.27 -2.90 -7.02
CA ALA A 12 -10.55 -3.51 -5.72
C ALA A 12 -9.38 -3.37 -4.73
N GLY A 13 -8.68 -2.23 -4.78
CA GLY A 13 -7.80 -1.77 -3.72
C GLY A 13 -8.57 -1.17 -2.53
N ALA A 14 -7.86 -0.51 -1.61
CA ALA A 14 -8.44 0.03 -0.38
C ALA A 14 -9.66 0.95 -0.62
N ALA A 15 -9.52 1.94 -1.50
CA ALA A 15 -10.57 2.89 -1.83
C ALA A 15 -11.79 2.18 -2.46
N GLY A 16 -11.56 1.28 -3.40
CA GLY A 16 -12.63 0.58 -4.11
C GLY A 16 -13.39 -0.41 -3.24
N ILE A 17 -12.72 -1.12 -2.33
CA ILE A 17 -13.37 -1.96 -1.32
C ILE A 17 -14.25 -1.10 -0.40
N GLY A 18 -13.72 0.02 0.10
CA GLY A 18 -14.47 0.96 0.94
C GLY A 18 -15.72 1.48 0.23
N ALA A 19 -15.57 1.93 -1.03
CA ALA A 19 -16.67 2.43 -1.85
C ALA A 19 -17.72 1.36 -2.16
N ALA A 20 -17.30 0.16 -2.58
CA ALA A 20 -18.21 -0.90 -2.99
C ALA A 20 -19.01 -1.46 -1.81
N VAL A 21 -18.34 -1.75 -0.68
CA VAL A 21 -19.01 -2.23 0.53
C VAL A 21 -19.92 -1.14 1.11
N GLY A 22 -19.45 0.12 1.12
CA GLY A 22 -20.24 1.26 1.55
C GLY A 22 -21.52 1.43 0.73
N ALA A 23 -21.42 1.39 -0.60
CA ALA A 23 -22.57 1.51 -1.51
C ALA A 23 -23.57 0.35 -1.30
N ALA A 24 -23.09 -0.90 -1.26
CA ALA A 24 -23.96 -2.06 -1.13
C ALA A 24 -24.68 -2.10 0.23
N ARG A 25 -24.01 -1.71 1.33
CA ARG A 25 -24.64 -1.58 2.65
C ARG A 25 -25.73 -0.52 2.71
N ASN A 26 -25.67 0.48 1.84
CA ASN A 26 -26.70 1.51 1.66
C ASN A 26 -27.79 1.09 0.65
N GLY A 27 -27.83 -0.18 0.25
CA GLY A 27 -28.88 -0.76 -0.59
C GLY A 27 -28.67 -0.61 -2.09
N ALA A 28 -27.51 -0.11 -2.54
CA ALA A 28 -27.19 -0.04 -3.96
C ALA A 28 -26.89 -1.44 -4.52
N ARG A 29 -27.36 -1.74 -5.73
CA ARG A 29 -26.86 -2.87 -6.51
C ARG A 29 -25.48 -2.50 -7.04
N THR A 30 -24.45 -3.11 -6.45
CA THR A 30 -23.06 -2.71 -6.68
C THR A 30 -22.27 -3.79 -7.42
N LEU A 31 -21.60 -3.40 -8.49
CA LEU A 31 -20.56 -4.20 -9.16
C LEU A 31 -19.18 -3.63 -8.80
N LEU A 32 -18.27 -4.51 -8.40
CA LEU A 32 -16.85 -4.20 -8.22
C LEU A 32 -16.03 -4.97 -9.27
N VAL A 33 -15.34 -4.23 -10.15
CA VAL A 33 -14.52 -4.77 -11.23
C VAL A 33 -13.05 -4.68 -10.84
N GLU A 34 -12.32 -5.78 -10.95
CA GLU A 34 -10.89 -5.86 -10.65
C GLU A 34 -10.14 -6.58 -11.77
N SER A 35 -9.05 -5.97 -12.21
CA SER A 35 -8.12 -6.49 -13.21
C SER A 35 -7.34 -7.71 -12.75
N GLU A 36 -7.05 -7.80 -11.45
CA GLU A 36 -6.33 -8.89 -10.82
C GLU A 36 -7.24 -10.08 -10.48
N SER A 37 -6.63 -11.22 -10.14
CA SER A 37 -7.35 -12.46 -9.79
C SER A 37 -7.89 -12.49 -8.36
N ALA A 38 -7.64 -11.45 -7.56
CA ALA A 38 -8.10 -11.32 -6.19
C ALA A 38 -8.25 -9.82 -5.81
N PRO A 39 -9.13 -9.48 -4.86
CA PRO A 39 -9.23 -8.13 -4.31
C PRO A 39 -8.13 -7.87 -3.27
N GLY A 40 -7.88 -6.59 -2.98
CA GLY A 40 -7.01 -6.12 -1.91
C GLY A 40 -5.87 -5.24 -2.41
N GLY A 41 -5.33 -5.49 -3.61
CA GLY A 41 -4.20 -4.74 -4.15
C GLY A 41 -3.06 -4.62 -3.11
N ASP A 42 -2.62 -3.39 -2.85
CA ASP A 42 -1.51 -3.15 -1.91
C ASP A 42 -1.84 -3.47 -0.44
N LEU A 43 -3.12 -3.52 -0.04
CA LEU A 43 -3.52 -3.87 1.34
C LEU A 43 -3.01 -5.26 1.77
N VAL A 44 -2.86 -6.18 0.81
CA VAL A 44 -2.53 -7.59 1.08
C VAL A 44 -1.07 -7.91 0.74
N THR A 45 -0.24 -6.89 0.55
CA THR A 45 1.21 -7.05 0.33
C THR A 45 1.96 -7.27 1.65
N GLY A 46 1.43 -6.73 2.75
CA GLY A 46 2.10 -6.66 4.05
C GLY A 46 2.63 -5.26 4.40
N LEU A 47 2.47 -4.29 3.50
CA LEU A 47 2.65 -2.88 3.84
C LEU A 47 1.68 -2.46 4.94
N PRO A 48 2.09 -1.55 5.84
CA PRO A 48 1.18 -1.04 6.86
C PRO A 48 0.10 -0.17 6.19
N ILE A 49 -1.10 -0.19 6.74
CA ILE A 49 -2.17 0.72 6.32
C ILE A 49 -1.84 2.10 6.90
N LEU A 50 -1.41 3.01 6.03
CA LEU A 50 -1.11 4.41 6.37
C LEU A 50 -2.37 5.28 6.23
N GLY A 51 -2.40 6.40 6.94
CA GLY A 51 -3.53 7.35 6.91
C GLY A 51 -4.77 6.89 7.70
N ALA A 52 -4.76 5.69 8.29
CA ALA A 52 -5.81 5.25 9.19
C ALA A 52 -5.79 6.02 10.53
N CYS A 53 -4.59 6.37 10.98
CA CYS A 53 -4.34 7.27 12.09
C CYS A 53 -3.55 8.50 11.63
N ASN A 54 -3.79 9.65 12.26
CA ASN A 54 -3.01 10.86 12.02
C ASN A 54 -1.63 10.81 12.72
N ALA A 55 -0.84 11.88 12.58
CA ALA A 55 0.49 11.98 13.19
C ALA A 55 0.49 11.88 14.73
N ARG A 56 -0.65 12.18 15.40
CA ARG A 56 -0.82 12.03 16.85
C ARG A 56 -1.28 10.62 17.27
N GLY A 57 -1.52 9.73 16.31
CA GLY A 57 -2.01 8.37 16.57
C GLY A 57 -3.52 8.29 16.75
N GLU A 58 -4.25 9.38 16.52
CA GLU A 58 -5.71 9.42 16.58
C GLU A 58 -6.28 8.79 15.30
N TRP A 59 -7.32 7.98 15.45
CA TRP A 59 -8.00 7.37 14.32
C TRP A 59 -8.78 8.41 13.52
N VAL A 60 -8.50 8.48 12.21
CA VAL A 60 -9.18 9.37 11.26
C VAL A 60 -9.94 8.60 10.18
N ALA A 61 -9.63 7.31 9.99
CA ALA A 61 -10.41 6.42 9.14
C ALA A 61 -11.27 5.45 9.97
N GLY A 62 -12.56 5.39 9.63
CA GLY A 62 -13.57 4.56 10.30
C GLY A 62 -14.29 3.60 9.35
N GLY A 63 -15.54 3.27 9.69
CA GLY A 63 -16.46 2.53 8.82
C GLY A 63 -15.89 1.18 8.38
N VAL A 64 -15.93 0.92 7.06
CA VAL A 64 -15.53 -0.36 6.46
C VAL A 64 -14.13 -0.80 6.92
N LEU A 65 -13.17 0.12 7.07
CA LEU A 65 -11.83 -0.23 7.53
C LEU A 65 -11.86 -0.84 8.94
N ARG A 66 -12.59 -0.24 9.88
CA ARG A 66 -12.66 -0.71 11.27
C ARG A 66 -13.31 -2.09 11.35
N ASP A 67 -14.40 -2.31 10.64
CA ASP A 67 -15.07 -3.61 10.56
C ASP A 67 -14.13 -4.70 10.02
N LEU A 68 -13.32 -4.39 9.00
CA LEU A 68 -12.35 -5.33 8.45
C LEU A 68 -11.26 -5.65 9.48
N LEU A 69 -10.75 -4.65 10.20
CA LEU A 69 -9.72 -4.84 11.22
C LEU A 69 -10.22 -5.69 12.39
N GLU A 70 -11.46 -5.49 12.86
CA GLU A 70 -12.08 -6.33 13.90
C GLU A 70 -12.17 -7.81 13.47
N ARG A 71 -12.51 -8.05 12.20
CA ARG A 71 -12.56 -9.42 11.65
C ARG A 71 -11.16 -10.02 11.49
N VAL A 72 -10.16 -9.21 11.17
CA VAL A 72 -8.75 -9.66 11.12
C VAL A 72 -8.25 -9.99 12.53
N ASP A 73 -8.63 -9.21 13.54
CA ASP A 73 -8.33 -9.48 14.94
C ASP A 73 -8.94 -10.80 15.41
N ALA A 74 -10.18 -11.09 14.99
CA ALA A 74 -10.82 -12.38 15.27
C ALA A 74 -10.08 -13.59 14.67
N LEU A 75 -9.19 -13.39 13.69
CA LEU A 75 -8.29 -14.41 13.14
C LEU A 75 -6.89 -14.39 13.77
N GLY A 76 -6.65 -13.54 14.78
CA GLY A 76 -5.34 -13.30 15.38
C GLY A 76 -4.36 -12.56 14.47
N GLY A 77 -4.87 -11.89 13.44
CA GLY A 77 -4.05 -11.20 12.43
C GLY A 77 -3.85 -9.72 12.71
N TYR A 78 -4.48 -9.13 13.72
CA TYR A 78 -4.36 -7.69 14.00
C TYR A 78 -3.15 -7.44 14.92
N ILE A 79 -2.26 -6.56 14.48
CA ILE A 79 -1.11 -6.11 15.29
C ILE A 79 -1.38 -4.72 15.85
N GLY A 80 -2.01 -3.87 15.03
CA GLY A 80 -2.50 -2.56 15.45
C GLY A 80 -1.65 -1.39 14.98
N PRO A 81 -1.98 -0.18 15.45
CA PRO A 81 -1.24 1.02 15.11
C PRO A 81 0.15 0.96 15.78
N VAL A 82 1.18 0.99 14.94
CA VAL A 82 2.59 1.07 15.35
C VAL A 82 3.18 2.39 14.89
N CYS A 83 4.18 2.87 15.61
CA CYS A 83 4.81 4.16 15.40
C CYS A 83 6.31 4.05 15.65
N ASP A 84 7.09 4.64 14.75
CA ASP A 84 8.54 4.81 14.83
C ASP A 84 8.94 6.30 14.95
N TRP A 85 7.96 7.14 15.33
CA TRP A 85 8.11 8.57 15.57
C TRP A 85 8.52 9.41 14.34
N ARG A 86 8.22 8.95 13.12
CA ARG A 86 8.40 9.72 11.86
C ARG A 86 7.14 10.48 11.39
N ALA A 87 6.27 10.88 12.32
CA ALA A 87 4.95 11.48 12.04
C ALA A 87 4.00 10.59 11.22
N VAL A 88 4.26 9.28 11.18
CA VAL A 88 3.42 8.29 10.51
C VAL A 88 3.08 7.17 11.49
N HIS A 89 1.79 6.83 11.56
CA HIS A 89 1.31 5.63 12.23
C HIS A 89 0.92 4.60 11.17
N GLY A 90 1.50 3.41 11.25
CA GLY A 90 1.13 2.29 10.40
C GLY A 90 0.19 1.35 11.14
N VAL A 91 -0.98 1.03 10.58
CA VAL A 91 -1.80 -0.06 11.11
C VAL A 91 -1.35 -1.36 10.48
N CYS A 92 -0.78 -2.24 11.29
CA CYS A 92 -0.19 -3.50 10.85
C CYS A 92 -1.15 -4.68 11.04
N VAL A 93 -1.19 -5.55 10.04
CA VAL A 93 -2.05 -6.74 9.99
C VAL A 93 -1.38 -7.89 9.24
N ASP A 94 -1.80 -9.12 9.52
CA ASP A 94 -1.48 -10.29 8.71
C ASP A 94 -2.21 -10.18 7.35
N PRO A 95 -1.47 -10.08 6.23
CA PRO A 95 -2.05 -9.90 4.91
C PRO A 95 -2.87 -11.12 4.45
N GLU A 96 -2.56 -12.33 4.92
CA GLU A 96 -3.34 -13.53 4.57
C GLU A 96 -4.66 -13.57 5.35
N ALA A 97 -4.66 -13.14 6.61
CA ALA A 97 -5.90 -12.94 7.37
C ALA A 97 -6.78 -11.87 6.70
N LEU A 98 -6.18 -10.75 6.29
CA LEU A 98 -6.90 -9.68 5.60
C LEU A 98 -7.51 -10.16 4.27
N ARG A 99 -6.80 -10.99 3.48
CA ARG A 99 -7.35 -11.58 2.24
C ARG A 99 -8.64 -12.35 2.46
N LEU A 100 -8.70 -13.20 3.49
CA LEU A 100 -9.89 -13.97 3.82
C LEU A 100 -11.04 -13.06 4.25
N VAL A 101 -10.73 -12.06 5.07
CA VAL A 101 -11.70 -11.08 5.57
C VAL A 101 -12.28 -10.25 4.42
N LEU A 102 -11.45 -9.78 3.48
CA LEU A 102 -11.90 -9.03 2.31
C LEU A 102 -12.85 -9.84 1.44
N ALA A 103 -12.50 -11.08 1.11
CA ALA A 103 -13.34 -11.97 0.30
C ALA A 103 -14.70 -12.23 0.99
N ALA A 104 -14.69 -12.46 2.30
CA ALA A 104 -15.90 -12.68 3.07
C ALA A 104 -16.76 -11.41 3.16
N ALA A 105 -16.17 -10.24 3.41
CA ALA A 105 -16.88 -8.97 3.50
C ALA A 105 -17.56 -8.57 2.18
N LEU A 106 -16.89 -8.76 1.04
CA LEU A 106 -17.48 -8.48 -0.28
C LEU A 106 -18.66 -9.41 -0.57
N ARG A 107 -18.53 -10.70 -0.25
CA ARG A 107 -19.62 -11.67 -0.41
C ARG A 107 -20.82 -11.34 0.48
N GLU A 108 -20.59 -11.05 1.75
CA GLU A 108 -21.64 -10.80 2.75
C GLU A 108 -22.36 -9.47 2.54
N SER A 109 -21.68 -8.46 1.96
CA SER A 109 -22.30 -7.18 1.63
C SER A 109 -23.17 -7.22 0.37
N GLY A 110 -23.19 -8.35 -0.36
CA GLY A 110 -23.95 -8.48 -1.60
C GLY A 110 -23.29 -7.77 -2.80
N VAL A 111 -22.03 -7.33 -2.67
CA VAL A 111 -21.27 -6.78 -3.81
C VAL A 111 -21.06 -7.87 -4.85
N ARG A 112 -21.43 -7.58 -6.10
CA ARG A 112 -21.06 -8.43 -7.22
C ARG A 112 -19.60 -8.19 -7.56
N LEU A 113 -18.72 -9.10 -7.18
CA LEU A 113 -17.30 -9.03 -7.51
C LEU A 113 -17.02 -9.67 -8.88
N LEU A 114 -16.31 -8.96 -9.75
CA LEU A 114 -15.84 -9.44 -11.05
C LEU A 114 -14.32 -9.28 -11.14
N LEU A 115 -13.61 -10.40 -10.98
CA LEU A 115 -12.15 -10.49 -11.00
C LEU A 115 -11.62 -10.79 -12.41
N SER A 116 -10.32 -10.53 -12.62
CA SER A 116 -9.64 -10.75 -13.91
C SER A 116 -10.37 -10.05 -15.07
N ALA A 117 -10.82 -8.83 -14.80
CA ALA A 117 -11.68 -8.05 -15.66
C ALA A 117 -11.14 -6.62 -15.80
N ILE A 118 -10.90 -6.20 -17.04
CA ILE A 118 -10.30 -4.90 -17.36
C ILE A 118 -11.39 -3.96 -17.81
N ALA A 119 -11.53 -2.80 -17.18
CA ALA A 119 -12.34 -1.72 -17.72
C ALA A 119 -11.59 -1.06 -18.88
N ALA A 120 -12.01 -1.36 -20.11
CA ALA A 120 -11.31 -0.97 -21.33
C ALA A 120 -11.90 0.28 -22.01
N GLY A 121 -13.02 0.79 -21.50
CA GLY A 121 -13.67 1.98 -22.05
C GLY A 121 -14.83 2.42 -21.17
N VAL A 122 -15.29 3.65 -21.41
CA VAL A 122 -16.47 4.23 -20.78
C VAL A 122 -17.40 4.79 -21.85
N ASP A 123 -18.70 4.70 -21.62
CA ASP A 123 -19.70 5.27 -22.51
C ASP A 123 -20.13 6.63 -21.95
N VAL A 124 -19.89 7.70 -22.72
CA VAL A 124 -20.22 9.08 -22.33
C VAL A 124 -21.34 9.61 -23.20
N SER A 125 -22.37 10.18 -22.58
CA SER A 125 -23.50 10.83 -23.24
C SER A 125 -23.74 12.18 -22.60
N GLU A 126 -23.76 13.25 -23.40
CA GLU A 126 -24.00 14.63 -22.94
C GLU A 126 -23.10 15.05 -21.75
N GLY A 127 -21.83 14.63 -21.77
CA GLY A 127 -20.86 14.92 -20.71
C GLY A 127 -21.01 14.07 -19.44
N THR A 128 -21.93 13.11 -19.42
CA THR A 128 -22.16 12.20 -18.30
C THR A 128 -21.71 10.78 -18.65
N ILE A 129 -20.98 10.11 -17.75
CA ILE A 129 -20.66 8.69 -17.92
C ILE A 129 -21.90 7.86 -17.62
N THR A 130 -22.27 6.98 -18.56
CA THR A 130 -23.49 6.16 -18.51
C THR A 130 -23.20 4.67 -18.36
N GLY A 131 -21.95 4.25 -18.61
CA GLY A 131 -21.55 2.87 -18.52
C GLY A 131 -20.05 2.66 -18.67
N VAL A 132 -19.64 1.42 -18.44
CA VAL A 132 -18.26 0.95 -18.57
C VAL A 132 -18.24 -0.31 -19.43
N ARG A 133 -17.25 -0.38 -20.31
CA ARG A 133 -16.96 -1.54 -21.14
C ARG A 133 -15.91 -2.39 -20.44
N VAL A 134 -16.29 -3.60 -20.06
CA VAL A 134 -15.44 -4.53 -19.32
C VAL A 134 -15.02 -5.69 -20.22
N VAL A 135 -13.72 -5.94 -20.29
CA VAL A 135 -13.14 -7.08 -21.03
C VAL A 135 -12.77 -8.16 -20.03
N THR A 136 -13.25 -9.37 -20.31
CA THR A 136 -12.97 -10.59 -19.55
C THR A 136 -12.47 -11.68 -20.49
N ARG A 137 -12.05 -12.83 -19.94
CA ARG A 137 -11.73 -14.01 -20.77
C ARG A 137 -12.90 -14.52 -21.61
N SER A 138 -14.15 -14.23 -21.22
CA SER A 138 -15.33 -14.64 -21.99
C SER A 138 -15.73 -13.61 -23.06
N GLY A 139 -14.96 -12.54 -23.24
CA GLY A 139 -15.25 -11.45 -24.17
C GLY A 139 -15.58 -10.14 -23.46
N GLN A 140 -16.10 -9.21 -24.27
CA GLN A 140 -16.49 -7.87 -23.86
C GLN A 140 -17.92 -7.82 -23.34
N HIS A 141 -18.14 -7.04 -22.28
CA HIS A 141 -19.44 -6.81 -21.66
C HIS A 141 -19.63 -5.31 -21.45
N ASP A 142 -20.71 -4.75 -22.00
CA ASP A 142 -21.09 -3.37 -21.72
C ASP A 142 -22.02 -3.34 -20.50
N VAL A 143 -21.65 -2.55 -19.48
CA VAL A 143 -22.35 -2.45 -18.20
C VAL A 143 -22.78 -1.02 -17.98
N ARG A 144 -24.08 -0.78 -17.83
CA ARG A 144 -24.62 0.53 -17.48
C ARG A 144 -24.60 0.74 -15.97
N ALA A 145 -24.33 1.98 -15.57
CA ALA A 145 -24.26 2.37 -14.18
C ALA A 145 -24.87 3.76 -13.98
N ARG A 146 -25.60 3.97 -12.88
CA ARG A 146 -26.04 5.32 -12.50
C ARG A 146 -24.89 6.14 -11.92
N TYR A 147 -24.00 5.49 -11.18
CA TYR A 147 -22.78 6.09 -10.63
C TYR A 147 -21.57 5.21 -10.92
N LEU A 148 -20.46 5.83 -11.32
CA LEU A 148 -19.18 5.17 -11.54
C LEU A 148 -18.17 5.70 -10.53
N VAL A 149 -17.42 4.81 -9.88
CA VAL A 149 -16.33 5.17 -8.98
C VAL A 149 -15.02 4.67 -9.60
N ASP A 150 -14.14 5.61 -9.96
CA ASP A 150 -12.78 5.32 -10.36
C ASP A 150 -11.91 5.09 -9.11
N ALA A 151 -11.58 3.83 -8.86
CA ALA A 151 -10.67 3.40 -7.81
C ALA A 151 -9.49 2.60 -8.40
N THR A 152 -9.10 2.88 -9.66
CA THR A 152 -8.04 2.13 -10.36
C THR A 152 -6.64 2.42 -9.82
N GLY A 153 -6.50 3.50 -9.03
CA GLY A 153 -5.22 3.98 -8.48
C GLY A 153 -4.42 4.84 -9.45
N ASP A 154 -4.92 5.02 -10.68
CA ASP A 154 -4.22 5.74 -11.74
C ASP A 154 -5.16 6.57 -12.63
N ALA A 155 -6.35 6.90 -12.14
CA ALA A 155 -7.36 7.71 -12.83
C ALA A 155 -7.69 7.20 -14.26
N SER A 156 -7.64 5.89 -14.48
CA SER A 156 -7.80 5.30 -15.81
C SER A 156 -9.16 5.57 -16.42
N LEU A 157 -10.24 5.48 -15.62
CA LEU A 157 -11.59 5.75 -16.15
C LEU A 157 -11.77 7.22 -16.43
N CYS A 158 -11.26 8.10 -15.57
CA CYS A 158 -11.28 9.54 -15.79
C CYS A 158 -10.55 9.90 -17.09
N ALA A 159 -9.37 9.35 -17.32
CA ALA A 159 -8.63 9.55 -18.56
C ALA A 159 -9.39 9.01 -19.78
N LEU A 160 -10.00 7.82 -19.68
CA LEU A 160 -10.83 7.25 -20.75
C LEU A 160 -12.09 8.07 -21.04
N ALA A 161 -12.64 8.78 -20.04
CA ALA A 161 -13.75 9.70 -20.20
C ALA A 161 -13.34 11.04 -20.84
N GLY A 162 -12.03 11.29 -21.03
CA GLY A 162 -11.49 12.56 -21.51
C GLY A 162 -11.38 13.64 -20.43
N ALA A 163 -11.44 13.28 -19.14
CA ALA A 163 -11.24 14.22 -18.06
C ALA A 163 -9.77 14.69 -18.00
N PRO A 164 -9.50 15.95 -17.63
CA PRO A 164 -8.14 16.45 -17.45
C PRO A 164 -7.44 15.73 -16.29
N VAL A 165 -6.22 15.28 -16.54
CA VAL A 165 -5.36 14.59 -15.57
C VAL A 165 -3.96 15.21 -15.57
N CYS A 166 -3.27 15.17 -14.43
CA CYS A 166 -1.84 15.44 -14.31
C CYS A 166 -1.08 14.19 -13.89
N ALA A 167 0.23 14.19 -14.09
CA ALA A 167 1.12 13.11 -13.68
C ALA A 167 2.46 13.68 -13.19
N GLY A 168 3.12 12.94 -12.29
CA GLY A 168 4.43 13.33 -11.73
C GLY A 168 4.43 14.73 -11.08
N ASP A 169 5.58 15.38 -11.05
CA ASP A 169 5.75 16.76 -10.56
C ASP A 169 5.47 17.85 -11.63
N GLY A 170 4.93 17.46 -12.79
CA GLY A 170 4.76 18.33 -13.96
C GLY A 170 6.02 18.46 -14.85
N GLN A 171 7.12 17.77 -14.48
CA GLN A 171 8.33 17.60 -15.29
C GLN A 171 8.60 16.12 -15.60
N ASP A 172 7.56 15.28 -15.57
CA ASP A 172 7.62 13.83 -15.78
C ASP A 172 8.51 13.07 -14.79
N HIS A 173 8.79 13.64 -13.62
CA HIS A 173 9.41 12.90 -12.53
C HIS A 173 8.34 12.21 -11.68
N PHE A 174 8.50 10.89 -11.50
CA PHE A 174 7.58 10.04 -10.76
C PHE A 174 8.19 9.56 -9.44
N GLN A 175 7.34 9.36 -8.44
CA GLN A 175 7.73 8.62 -7.24
C GLN A 175 8.26 7.21 -7.59
N PRO A 176 9.38 6.76 -6.98
CA PRO A 176 9.96 5.47 -7.28
C PRO A 176 9.08 4.27 -6.97
N LEU A 177 9.18 3.27 -7.85
CA LEU A 177 8.54 1.96 -7.71
C LEU A 177 9.28 1.07 -6.71
N SER A 178 8.55 0.10 -6.16
CA SER A 178 9.09 -0.90 -5.23
C SER A 178 8.43 -2.27 -5.46
N LEU A 179 9.15 -3.34 -5.12
CA LEU A 179 8.62 -4.68 -4.95
C LEU A 179 8.92 -5.11 -3.51
N VAL A 180 7.87 -5.15 -2.69
CA VAL A 180 8.01 -5.60 -1.30
C VAL A 180 8.01 -7.11 -1.22
N PHE A 181 8.67 -7.64 -0.19
CA PHE A 181 8.69 -9.06 0.12
C PHE A 181 8.55 -9.25 1.62
N ARG A 182 8.20 -10.46 2.05
CA ARG A 182 8.06 -10.80 3.46
C ARG A 182 9.03 -11.89 3.85
N VAL A 183 9.58 -11.78 5.05
CA VAL A 183 10.50 -12.76 5.64
C VAL A 183 9.96 -13.21 6.98
N ALA A 184 10.03 -14.52 7.26
CA ALA A 184 9.58 -15.11 8.52
C ALA A 184 10.77 -15.69 9.29
N GLY A 185 10.56 -15.94 10.59
CA GLY A 185 11.59 -16.48 11.47
C GLY A 185 12.62 -15.47 11.96
N VAL A 186 12.30 -14.18 11.90
CA VAL A 186 13.17 -13.11 12.42
C VAL A 186 13.26 -13.23 13.94
N ASP A 187 14.46 -13.15 14.49
CA ASP A 187 14.63 -12.96 15.93
C ASP A 187 14.38 -11.49 16.29
N PHE A 188 13.13 -11.20 16.69
CA PHE A 188 12.71 -9.85 17.05
C PHE A 188 13.48 -9.29 18.24
N GLU A 189 13.86 -10.12 19.21
CA GLU A 189 14.61 -9.68 20.38
C GLU A 189 16.01 -9.22 19.97
N ALA A 190 16.72 -10.03 19.17
CA ALA A 190 18.03 -9.67 18.65
C ALA A 190 18.00 -8.38 17.80
N LEU A 191 16.98 -8.24 16.94
CA LEU A 191 16.81 -7.04 16.10
C LEU A 191 16.51 -5.79 16.93
N LEU A 192 15.62 -5.88 17.93
CA LEU A 192 15.25 -4.77 18.81
C LEU A 192 16.41 -4.36 19.73
N ASN A 193 17.17 -5.33 20.26
CA ASN A 193 18.38 -5.05 21.04
C ASN A 193 19.43 -4.32 20.20
N PHE A 194 19.65 -4.76 18.96
CA PHE A 194 20.53 -4.07 18.02
C PHE A 194 20.10 -2.62 17.78
N ALA A 195 18.79 -2.37 17.60
CA ALA A 195 18.26 -1.03 17.41
C ALA A 195 18.44 -0.12 18.64
N GLU A 196 18.31 -0.65 19.85
CA GLU A 196 18.54 0.11 21.08
C GLU A 196 20.02 0.43 21.31
N GLU A 197 20.91 -0.51 21.00
CA GLU A 197 22.36 -0.30 21.09
C GLU A 197 22.88 0.64 20.00
N ASN A 198 22.25 0.64 18.82
CA ASN A 198 22.69 1.35 17.62
C ASN A 198 21.56 2.18 16.97
N PRO A 199 20.93 3.12 17.70
CA PRO A 199 19.78 3.86 17.19
C PRO A 199 20.09 4.71 15.95
N GLY A 200 21.36 5.09 15.74
CA GLY A 200 21.82 5.83 14.56
C GLY A 200 21.80 5.02 13.26
N GLU A 201 21.64 3.69 13.34
CA GLU A 201 21.42 2.84 12.15
C GLU A 201 19.99 2.92 11.64
N PHE A 202 19.06 3.48 12.42
CA PHE A 202 17.63 3.49 12.11
C PHE A 202 17.08 4.90 11.97
N LEU A 203 16.06 5.05 11.13
CA LEU A 203 15.26 6.26 11.06
C LEU A 203 14.31 6.29 12.27
N LEU A 204 14.75 6.96 13.34
CA LEU A 204 14.00 7.12 14.58
C LEU A 204 13.93 8.61 14.93
N ALA A 205 12.78 9.04 15.46
CA ALA A 205 12.58 10.40 15.98
C ALA A 205 12.74 11.54 14.94
N GLU A 206 12.42 11.30 13.66
CA GLU A 206 12.51 12.33 12.61
C GLU A 206 11.38 13.37 12.66
N SER A 207 10.34 13.14 13.47
CA SER A 207 9.19 14.03 13.52
C SER A 207 9.48 15.33 14.28
N PRO A 208 9.27 16.50 13.67
CA PRO A 208 9.39 17.78 14.37
C PRO A 208 8.26 18.01 15.39
N VAL A 209 7.15 17.28 15.28
CA VAL A 209 5.95 17.42 16.13
C VAL A 209 5.83 16.34 17.21
N MET A 210 6.71 15.34 17.19
CA MET A 210 6.86 14.34 18.26
C MET A 210 8.32 14.31 18.72
N PRO A 211 8.85 15.41 19.28
CA PRO A 211 10.26 15.46 19.68
C PRO A 211 10.53 14.40 20.74
N THR A 212 11.46 13.53 20.43
CA THR A 212 11.88 12.41 21.27
C THR A 212 13.33 12.08 20.97
N ASP A 213 13.97 11.33 21.85
CA ASP A 213 15.34 10.87 21.65
C ASP A 213 15.35 9.51 20.90
N PRO A 214 16.24 9.30 19.90
CA PRO A 214 16.33 8.03 19.19
C PRO A 214 16.57 6.80 20.08
N ARG A 215 17.35 6.91 21.17
CA ARG A 215 17.55 5.78 22.11
C ARG A 215 16.27 5.48 22.86
N GLU A 216 15.56 6.52 23.30
CA GLU A 216 14.25 6.38 23.95
C GLU A 216 13.22 5.74 23.01
N CYS A 217 13.19 6.10 21.73
CA CYS A 217 12.36 5.43 20.72
C CYS A 217 12.69 3.94 20.60
N ALA A 218 13.97 3.61 20.46
CA ALA A 218 14.41 2.22 20.32
C ALA A 218 14.07 1.39 21.57
N ARG A 219 14.29 1.93 22.77
CA ARG A 219 13.89 1.31 24.04
C ARG A 219 12.39 1.04 24.09
N ARG A 220 11.55 2.00 23.69
CA ARG A 220 10.09 1.83 23.64
C ARG A 220 9.66 0.76 22.63
N LEU A 221 10.32 0.67 21.47
CA LEU A 221 10.06 -0.40 20.51
C LEU A 221 10.41 -1.77 21.10
N ARG A 222 11.55 -1.88 21.79
CA ARG A 222 11.95 -3.10 22.51
C ARG A 222 10.90 -3.51 23.55
N GLU A 223 10.47 -2.58 24.39
CA GLU A 223 9.47 -2.83 25.43
C GLU A 223 8.12 -3.29 24.88
N ARG A 224 7.76 -2.85 23.67
CA ARG A 224 6.54 -3.29 23.00
C ARG A 224 6.69 -4.60 22.23
N GLY A 225 7.91 -5.04 21.95
CA GLY A 225 8.21 -6.36 21.37
C GLY A 225 7.88 -6.51 19.89
N TYR A 226 7.65 -5.43 19.14
CA TYR A 226 7.41 -5.48 17.70
C TYR A 226 8.42 -4.59 16.93
N PRO A 227 9.14 -5.11 15.93
CA PRO A 227 10.14 -4.34 15.19
C PRO A 227 9.52 -3.58 14.01
N TYR A 228 8.80 -2.49 14.31
CA TYR A 228 8.47 -1.48 13.31
C TYR A 228 9.63 -0.49 13.21
N LEU A 229 10.52 -0.73 12.23
CA LEU A 229 11.83 -0.09 12.12
C LEU A 229 12.11 0.30 10.67
N ALA A 230 13.01 1.26 10.45
CA ALA A 230 13.56 1.54 9.13
C ALA A 230 15.07 1.67 9.20
N LEU A 231 15.80 0.69 8.67
CA LEU A 231 17.27 0.71 8.63
C LEU A 231 17.71 1.78 7.62
N SER A 232 18.43 2.80 8.08
CA SER A 232 18.74 4.02 7.33
C SER A 232 19.94 3.83 6.40
N ALA A 233 19.86 4.33 5.16
CA ALA A 233 21.01 4.39 4.27
C ALA A 233 22.09 5.39 4.74
N SER A 234 21.76 6.30 5.66
CA SER A 234 22.74 7.15 6.35
C SER A 234 23.44 6.43 7.52
N GLY A 235 22.93 5.27 7.94
CA GLY A 235 23.56 4.40 8.93
C GLY A 235 24.80 3.71 8.37
N SER A 236 25.71 3.29 9.23
CA SER A 236 26.99 2.71 8.82
C SER A 236 26.87 1.29 8.27
N LEU A 237 25.82 0.54 8.64
CA LEU A 237 25.60 -0.84 8.19
C LEU A 237 25.11 -0.85 6.74
N LEU A 238 23.99 -0.17 6.46
CA LEU A 238 23.40 -0.11 5.13
C LEU A 238 24.18 0.83 4.20
N GLY A 239 24.55 2.02 4.70
CA GLY A 239 25.23 3.04 3.91
C GLY A 239 26.59 2.61 3.37
N ARG A 240 27.33 1.77 4.10
CA ARG A 240 28.61 1.22 3.63
C ARG A 240 28.44 0.32 2.40
N ARG A 241 27.43 -0.55 2.40
CA ARG A 241 27.15 -1.48 1.28
C ARG A 241 26.60 -0.77 0.06
N ILE A 242 25.87 0.32 0.27
CA ILE A 242 25.48 1.20 -0.83
C ILE A 242 26.72 1.94 -1.37
N GLY A 243 27.58 2.45 -0.49
CA GLY A 243 28.75 3.24 -0.86
C GLY A 243 29.85 2.44 -1.58
N ASP A 244 30.02 1.15 -1.27
CA ASP A 244 30.97 0.25 -1.96
C ASP A 244 30.37 -0.44 -3.20
N GLY A 245 29.08 -0.20 -3.49
CA GLY A 245 28.37 -0.77 -4.63
C GLY A 245 27.97 -2.24 -4.49
N SER A 246 28.15 -2.85 -3.32
CA SER A 246 27.71 -4.23 -3.05
C SER A 246 26.20 -4.36 -2.86
N LEU A 247 25.51 -3.24 -2.63
CA LEU A 247 24.05 -3.16 -2.55
C LEU A 247 23.51 -1.98 -3.35
N PHE A 248 22.29 -2.12 -3.87
CA PHE A 248 21.63 -1.09 -4.66
C PHE A 248 21.28 0.16 -3.82
N PRO A 249 21.26 1.36 -4.43
CA PRO A 249 20.92 2.59 -3.71
C PRO A 249 19.44 2.61 -3.29
N CYS A 250 19.19 2.95 -2.03
CA CYS A 250 17.87 3.15 -1.46
C CYS A 250 17.95 4.16 -0.30
N THR A 251 16.80 4.61 0.21
CA THR A 251 16.75 5.52 1.37
C THR A 251 16.79 4.78 2.69
N ALA A 252 16.10 3.63 2.77
CA ALA A 252 16.05 2.78 3.94
C ALA A 252 15.44 1.41 3.61
N PHE A 253 15.67 0.43 4.47
CA PHE A 253 14.89 -0.81 4.50
C PHE A 253 13.79 -0.65 5.56
N PHE A 254 12.55 -0.48 5.13
CA PHE A 254 11.40 -0.40 6.03
C PHE A 254 10.95 -1.80 6.42
N LEU A 255 10.92 -2.08 7.72
CA LEU A 255 10.58 -3.35 8.34
C LEU A 255 9.24 -3.19 9.06
N THR A 256 8.21 -3.87 8.56
CA THR A 256 6.84 -3.79 9.09
C THR A 256 6.41 -5.16 9.59
N PRO A 257 6.00 -5.32 10.87
CA PRO A 257 5.53 -6.60 11.36
C PRO A 257 4.23 -6.98 10.67
N THR A 258 4.14 -8.21 10.16
CA THR A 258 2.93 -8.76 9.54
C THR A 258 2.38 -9.95 10.31
N SER A 259 3.21 -10.65 11.10
CA SER A 259 2.74 -11.69 12.02
C SER A 259 3.70 -11.86 13.17
N LEU A 260 3.22 -11.65 14.40
CA LEU A 260 4.04 -11.86 15.61
C LEU A 260 4.30 -13.36 15.83
N ALA A 261 3.30 -14.21 15.58
CA ALA A 261 3.43 -15.66 15.74
C ALA A 261 4.47 -16.28 14.79
N LYS A 262 4.52 -15.84 13.53
CA LYS A 262 5.51 -16.29 12.54
C LYS A 262 6.84 -15.56 12.66
N ARG A 263 6.90 -14.51 13.50
CA ARG A 263 7.98 -13.52 13.53
C ARG A 263 8.29 -13.01 12.12
N GLU A 264 7.24 -12.55 11.44
CA GLU A 264 7.25 -12.17 10.03
C GLU A 264 7.27 -10.65 9.87
N LEU A 265 8.14 -10.17 8.97
CA LEU A 265 8.26 -8.78 8.56
C LEU A 265 8.03 -8.64 7.06
N CYS A 266 7.24 -7.64 6.67
CA CYS A 266 7.29 -7.06 5.33
C CYS A 266 8.49 -6.12 5.23
N VAL A 267 9.25 -6.28 4.17
CA VAL A 267 10.45 -5.52 3.84
C VAL A 267 10.17 -4.69 2.60
N ASN A 268 10.16 -3.37 2.76
CA ASN A 268 10.15 -2.41 1.66
C ASN A 268 11.54 -1.76 1.57
N ALA A 269 12.36 -2.27 0.66
CA ALA A 269 13.76 -1.88 0.49
C ALA A 269 14.07 -1.43 -0.95
N THR A 270 13.49 -2.13 -1.92
CA THR A 270 13.72 -1.91 -3.35
C THR A 270 13.27 -0.51 -3.78
N ARG A 271 13.98 0.07 -4.74
CA ARG A 271 13.70 1.40 -5.27
C ARG A 271 14.11 1.44 -6.74
N LEU A 272 13.17 1.80 -7.60
CA LEU A 272 13.45 2.11 -9.00
C LEU A 272 12.79 3.45 -9.36
N ALA A 273 13.62 4.46 -9.57
CA ALA A 273 13.19 5.80 -9.99
C ALA A 273 13.01 5.88 -11.51
N ASP A 274 12.46 7.00 -11.99
CA ASP A 274 12.38 7.34 -13.41
C ASP A 274 11.61 6.30 -14.25
N VAL A 275 10.52 5.78 -13.70
CA VAL A 275 9.62 4.84 -14.38
C VAL A 275 8.21 5.43 -14.40
N ASP A 276 7.67 5.63 -15.60
CA ASP A 276 6.25 5.90 -15.77
C ASP A 276 5.47 4.58 -15.65
N ALA A 277 4.72 4.41 -14.56
CA ALA A 277 3.96 3.19 -14.31
C ALA A 277 2.65 3.10 -15.13
N THR A 278 2.31 4.12 -15.92
CA THR A 278 1.25 4.05 -16.93
C THR A 278 1.74 3.45 -18.25
N ASP A 279 3.05 3.46 -18.50
CA ASP A 279 3.68 2.75 -19.61
C ASP A 279 3.81 1.25 -19.27
N PRO A 280 3.11 0.35 -20.00
CA PRO A 280 3.11 -1.07 -19.70
C PRO A 280 4.47 -1.73 -19.95
N GLU A 281 5.27 -1.24 -20.89
CA GLU A 281 6.62 -1.80 -21.15
C GLU A 281 7.59 -1.42 -20.06
N GLN A 282 7.62 -0.14 -19.66
CA GLN A 282 8.50 0.32 -18.60
C GLN A 282 8.15 -0.36 -17.27
N ARG A 283 6.86 -0.42 -16.94
CA ARG A 283 6.38 -1.12 -15.73
C ARG A 283 6.71 -2.61 -15.76
N SER A 284 6.63 -3.28 -16.91
CA SER A 284 6.99 -4.70 -17.03
C SER A 284 8.49 -4.93 -16.85
N LYS A 285 9.32 -4.07 -17.44
CA LYS A 285 10.79 -4.12 -17.30
C LYS A 285 11.23 -3.87 -15.85
N ALA A 286 10.52 -3.00 -15.12
CA ALA A 286 10.81 -2.70 -13.72
C ALA A 286 10.77 -3.94 -12.81
N TYR A 287 9.91 -4.92 -13.09
CA TYR A 287 9.74 -6.10 -12.24
C TYR A 287 11.05 -6.89 -12.05
N GLY A 288 11.79 -7.15 -13.14
CA GLY A 288 13.04 -7.92 -13.09
C GLY A 288 14.11 -7.22 -12.24
N SER A 289 14.27 -5.90 -12.43
CA SER A 289 15.22 -5.10 -11.64
C SER A 289 14.85 -5.06 -10.15
N LEU A 290 13.57 -4.86 -9.84
CA LEU A 290 13.10 -4.84 -8.46
C LEU A 290 13.21 -6.21 -7.79
N ALA A 291 12.98 -7.31 -8.52
CA ALA A 291 13.18 -8.66 -8.01
C ALA A 291 14.65 -8.96 -7.68
N ALA A 292 15.58 -8.53 -8.53
CA ALA A 292 17.02 -8.63 -8.25
C ALA A 292 17.42 -7.82 -7.01
N GLN A 293 16.85 -6.63 -6.83
CA GLN A 293 17.05 -5.84 -5.61
C GLN A 293 16.47 -6.55 -4.37
N ALA A 294 15.27 -7.14 -4.45
CA ALA A 294 14.67 -7.88 -3.35
C ALA A 294 15.54 -9.09 -2.94
N GLU A 295 16.10 -9.80 -3.92
CA GLU A 295 17.04 -10.88 -3.68
C GLU A 295 18.32 -10.37 -2.99
N ALA A 296 18.92 -9.29 -3.47
CA ALA A 296 20.12 -8.70 -2.86
C ALA A 296 19.84 -8.23 -1.41
N ALA A 297 18.67 -7.63 -1.17
CA ALA A 297 18.22 -7.22 0.16
C ALA A 297 18.06 -8.43 1.10
N LEU A 298 17.48 -9.53 0.63
CA LEU A 298 17.34 -10.76 1.41
C LEU A 298 18.71 -11.33 1.80
N HIS A 299 19.67 -11.35 0.87
CA HIS A 299 21.04 -11.81 1.15
C HIS A 299 21.75 -10.92 2.17
N PHE A 300 21.66 -9.59 2.01
CA PHE A 300 22.20 -8.63 2.96
C PHE A 300 21.61 -8.82 4.36
N MET A 301 20.28 -8.94 4.48
CA MET A 301 19.64 -9.16 5.77
C MET A 301 20.14 -10.42 6.46
N LYS A 302 20.28 -11.54 5.74
CA LYS A 302 20.82 -12.80 6.29
C LYS A 302 22.27 -12.67 6.75
N ALA A 303 23.07 -11.93 6.02
CA ALA A 303 24.51 -11.82 6.27
C ALA A 303 24.83 -10.83 7.40
N GLU A 304 24.10 -9.72 7.48
CA GLU A 304 24.56 -8.55 8.24
C GLU A 304 23.54 -7.97 9.23
N LEU A 305 22.24 -8.23 9.09
CA LEU A 305 21.24 -7.66 9.99
C LEU A 305 21.01 -8.59 11.20
N PRO A 306 21.24 -8.14 12.45
CA PRO A 306 20.99 -8.96 13.62
C PRO A 306 19.56 -9.47 13.69
N GLY A 307 19.43 -10.73 14.09
CA GLY A 307 18.16 -11.47 14.12
C GLY A 307 17.66 -11.97 12.76
N CYS A 308 18.37 -11.69 11.67
CA CYS A 308 17.94 -12.09 10.32
C CYS A 308 18.68 -13.30 9.72
N ARG A 309 19.61 -13.92 10.44
CA ARG A 309 20.46 -15.01 9.92
C ARG A 309 19.68 -16.21 9.38
N GLU A 310 18.66 -16.67 10.11
CA GLU A 310 17.89 -17.88 9.82
C GLU A 310 16.52 -17.57 9.19
N ILE A 311 16.33 -16.36 8.65
CA ILE A 311 15.04 -16.00 8.06
C ILE A 311 14.77 -16.79 6.78
N VAL A 312 13.50 -17.01 6.52
CA VAL A 312 13.01 -17.62 5.28
C VAL A 312 12.18 -16.60 4.51
N LEU A 313 12.26 -16.64 3.19
CA LEU A 313 11.36 -15.87 2.33
C LEU A 313 9.95 -16.44 2.50
N SER A 314 9.04 -15.61 3.02
CA SER A 314 7.63 -15.97 3.26
C SER A 314 6.78 -15.71 2.02
N ALA A 315 6.93 -14.52 1.42
CA ALA A 315 6.19 -14.13 0.22
C ALA A 315 6.92 -13.01 -0.54
N VAL A 316 6.58 -12.85 -1.81
CA VAL A 316 6.87 -11.64 -2.60
C VAL A 316 5.54 -11.03 -2.99
N ALA A 317 5.43 -9.70 -3.01
CA ALA A 317 4.21 -9.04 -3.45
C ALA A 317 3.83 -9.48 -4.88
N HIS A 318 2.54 -9.71 -5.09
CA HIS A 318 1.97 -10.17 -6.37
C HIS A 318 1.98 -9.08 -7.46
N ARG A 319 2.38 -7.86 -7.11
CA ARG A 319 2.39 -6.67 -7.97
C ARG A 319 3.56 -5.77 -7.60
N VAL A 320 4.01 -4.99 -8.58
CA VAL A 320 4.89 -3.83 -8.34
C VAL A 320 4.09 -2.76 -7.63
N GLY A 321 4.62 -2.25 -6.52
CA GLY A 321 4.08 -1.12 -5.77
C GLY A 321 4.33 0.17 -6.53
N VAL A 322 3.24 0.87 -6.86
CA VAL A 322 3.22 2.12 -7.60
C VAL A 322 2.68 3.20 -6.67
N ARG A 323 3.45 4.27 -6.46
CA ARG A 323 3.07 5.37 -5.55
C ARG A 323 2.41 6.54 -6.26
N GLU A 324 2.74 6.75 -7.53
CA GLU A 324 2.29 7.89 -8.30
C GLU A 324 2.13 7.51 -9.77
N THR A 325 1.07 7.99 -10.38
CA THR A 325 0.77 7.91 -11.82
C THR A 325 -0.02 9.16 -12.21
N ARG A 326 -1.20 9.00 -12.82
CA ARG A 326 -2.13 10.08 -13.12
C ARG A 326 -2.97 10.42 -11.89
N ARG A 327 -3.24 11.70 -11.72
CA ARG A 327 -4.20 12.27 -10.77
C ARG A 327 -5.21 13.09 -11.53
N ILE A 328 -6.46 13.07 -11.07
CA ILE A 328 -7.51 13.92 -11.65
C ILE A 328 -7.25 15.40 -11.29
N HIS A 329 -7.53 16.29 -12.22
CA HIS A 329 -7.71 17.71 -11.89
C HIS A 329 -9.09 17.89 -11.26
N GLY A 330 -9.15 18.02 -9.94
CA GLY A 330 -10.39 18.33 -9.23
C GLY A 330 -10.84 19.78 -9.45
N GLU A 331 -12.12 20.06 -9.23
CA GLU A 331 -12.65 21.43 -9.20
C GLU A 331 -11.94 22.29 -8.16
N GLN A 332 -11.55 21.66 -7.05
CA GLN A 332 -10.68 22.20 -6.03
C GLN A 332 -9.54 21.21 -5.77
N THR A 333 -8.33 21.73 -5.52
CA THR A 333 -7.14 20.93 -5.23
C THR A 333 -6.46 21.47 -3.99
N LEU A 334 -6.24 20.61 -3.00
CA LEU A 334 -5.40 20.93 -1.84
C LEU A 334 -3.95 21.11 -2.31
N ASN A 335 -3.43 22.32 -2.19
CA ASN A 335 -2.03 22.64 -2.50
C ASN A 335 -1.17 22.59 -1.24
N THR A 336 0.15 22.70 -1.41
CA THR A 336 1.11 22.66 -0.30
C THR A 336 0.82 23.71 0.78
N GLU A 337 0.43 24.91 0.38
CA GLU A 337 0.10 26.00 1.31
C GLU A 337 -1.13 25.67 2.16
N ALA A 338 -2.21 25.22 1.52
CA ALA A 338 -3.44 24.78 2.20
C ALA A 338 -3.18 23.65 3.22
N VAL A 339 -2.29 22.70 2.87
CA VAL A 339 -1.89 21.62 3.79
C VAL A 339 -1.09 22.16 4.98
N ILE A 340 -0.15 23.08 4.75
CA ILE A 340 0.68 23.69 5.81
C ILE A 340 -0.18 24.53 6.76
N GLU A 341 -1.14 25.28 6.22
CA GLU A 341 -2.03 26.14 6.98
C GLU A 341 -3.16 25.37 7.68
N GLY A 342 -3.31 24.07 7.40
CA GLY A 342 -4.37 23.24 7.97
C GLY A 342 -5.76 23.72 7.54
N GLN A 343 -5.89 24.21 6.31
CA GLN A 343 -7.19 24.54 5.75
C GLN A 343 -8.00 23.24 5.63
N ASP A 344 -9.22 23.23 6.19
CA ASP A 344 -10.16 22.09 6.15
C ASP A 344 -10.73 21.89 4.73
N ALA A 345 -9.87 21.76 3.73
CA ALA A 345 -10.17 21.93 2.30
C ALA A 345 -10.84 23.29 1.97
N PRO A 346 -10.73 23.79 0.73
CA PRO A 346 -11.47 24.98 0.31
C PRO A 346 -12.99 24.77 0.26
#